data_AF-A0A377K7D2-F1
#
_entry.id   AF-A0A377K7D2-F1
#
_cell.length_a   1.000
_cell.length_b   1.000
_cell.length_c   1.000
_cell.angle_alpha   90.00
_cell.angle_beta   90.00
_cell.angle_gamma   90.00
#
_symmetry.space_group_name_H-M   'P 1'
#
loop_
_entity.id
_entity.type
_entity.pdbx_description
1 polymer ?
#
loop_
_entity_poly.entity_id
_entity_poly.type
_entity_poly.pdbx_seq_one_letter_code
_entity_poly.pdbx_strand_id
1 'polypeptide(L)'
;MKKGKVVLTDLRIKEVIIIDGDDFGQKKVEQIRHIMPRRVEIYRRSEGTNGESVWTLHESWNTSRDDIPLVTLYTKKTGFMRGTPPLLNLGLLNIKHWQSQSEQDNILHVARVPLLVAYGLDRNEELTVGASTATIFEDRTKKWPRIC
;
A
#
# COMPACT_ATOMS: atom_id res chain seq x y z
N MET A 1 -14.36 -19.77 24.92
CA MET A 1 -15.06 -18.78 25.77
C MET A 1 -14.75 -19.07 27.23
N LYS A 2 -14.40 -18.06 28.05
CA LYS A 2 -14.18 -18.23 29.50
C LYS A 2 -15.23 -17.39 30.22
N LYS A 3 -16.07 -18.00 31.07
CA LYS A 3 -17.21 -17.33 31.75
C LYS A 3 -18.13 -16.54 30.79
N GLY A 4 -18.47 -17.11 29.63
CA GLY A 4 -19.37 -16.48 28.64
C GLY A 4 -18.78 -15.29 27.86
N LYS A 5 -17.56 -14.85 28.16
CA LYS A 5 -16.86 -13.80 27.42
C LYS A 5 -15.93 -14.40 26.37
N VAL A 6 -15.89 -13.77 25.19
CA VAL A 6 -14.89 -14.08 24.15
C VAL A 6 -13.54 -13.59 24.66
N VAL A 7 -12.56 -14.49 24.71
CA VAL A 7 -11.21 -14.23 25.21
C VAL A 7 -10.21 -14.67 24.17
N LEU A 8 -9.08 -13.95 24.10
CA LEU A 8 -7.96 -14.31 23.25
C LEU A 8 -7.23 -15.52 23.87
N THR A 9 -7.05 -16.58 23.08
CA THR A 9 -6.42 -17.83 23.55
C THR A 9 -5.04 -18.05 22.94
N ASP A 10 -4.81 -17.52 21.74
CA ASP A 10 -3.57 -17.60 20.99
C ASP A 10 -3.37 -16.25 20.27
N LEU A 11 -2.16 -15.70 20.35
CA LEU A 11 -1.75 -14.49 19.64
C LEU A 11 -0.44 -14.76 18.89
N ARG A 12 -0.45 -14.52 17.58
CA ARG A 12 0.74 -14.60 16.72
C ARG A 12 0.97 -13.27 16.04
N ILE A 13 2.15 -12.69 16.25
CA ILE A 13 2.56 -11.42 15.67
C ILE A 13 3.70 -11.71 14.70
N LYS A 14 3.53 -11.35 13.43
CA LYS A 14 4.61 -11.38 12.45
C LYS A 14 5.38 -10.07 12.54
N GLU A 15 6.66 -10.16 12.85
CA GLU A 15 7.59 -9.05 13.02
C GLU A 15 8.72 -9.18 11.99
N VAL A 16 9.29 -8.04 11.57
CA VAL A 16 10.52 -8.02 10.79
C VAL A 16 11.54 -7.25 11.62
N ILE A 17 12.62 -7.93 12.00
CA ILE A 17 13.71 -7.35 12.76
C ILE A 17 14.92 -7.12 11.86
N ILE A 18 15.70 -6.10 12.16
CA ILE A 18 16.98 -5.85 11.51
C ILE A 18 18.06 -6.34 12.47
N ILE A 19 18.87 -7.28 12.01
CA ILE A 19 20.02 -7.81 12.74
C ILE A 19 21.27 -7.29 12.05
N ASP A 20 22.21 -6.76 12.82
CA ASP A 20 23.52 -6.36 12.31
C ASP A 20 24.26 -7.62 11.83
N GLY A 21 24.70 -7.59 10.57
CA GLY A 21 25.52 -8.62 9.96
C GLY A 21 27.00 -8.32 10.10
N ASP A 22 27.83 -9.25 9.64
CA ASP A 22 29.27 -9.02 9.56
C ASP A 22 29.56 -7.92 8.52
N ASP A 23 30.56 -7.09 8.82
CA ASP A 23 31.10 -6.08 7.89
C ASP A 23 30.09 -4.98 7.45
N PHE A 24 29.41 -4.35 8.42
CA PHE A 24 28.45 -3.23 8.24
C PHE A 24 27.15 -3.58 7.49
N GLY A 25 26.89 -4.86 7.24
CA GLY A 25 25.63 -5.32 6.64
C GLY A 25 24.46 -5.26 7.62
N GLN A 26 23.25 -4.99 7.13
CA GLN A 26 22.00 -5.18 7.89
C GLN A 26 21.18 -6.29 7.26
N LYS A 27 20.87 -7.35 8.02
CA LYS A 27 20.01 -8.44 7.56
C LYS A 27 18.60 -8.27 8.13
N LYS A 28 17.61 -8.12 7.24
CA LYS A 28 16.20 -8.17 7.62
C LYS A 28 15.80 -9.64 7.81
N VAL A 29 15.32 -9.97 9.00
CA VAL A 29 14.89 -11.33 9.34
C VAL A 29 13.44 -11.30 9.80
N GLU A 30 12.64 -12.21 9.24
CA GLU A 30 11.26 -12.40 9.68
C GLU A 30 11.20 -13.23 10.96
N GLN A 31 10.36 -12.79 11.88
CA GLN A 31 10.16 -13.42 13.18
C GLN A 31 8.66 -13.55 13.46
N ILE A 32 8.24 -14.66 14.06
CA ILE A 32 6.89 -14.86 14.57
C ILE A 32 6.99 -14.91 16.09
N ARG A 33 6.32 -13.95 16.75
CA ARG A 33 6.13 -13.96 18.19
C ARG A 33 4.81 -14.63 18.52
N HIS A 34 4.88 -15.78 19.18
CA HIS A 34 3.74 -16.56 19.63
C HIS A 34 3.55 -16.35 21.13
N ILE A 35 2.41 -15.76 21.51
CA ILE A 35 2.09 -15.40 22.89
C ILE A 35 0.89 -16.24 23.32
N MET A 36 1.13 -17.09 24.30
CA MET A 36 0.13 -17.90 24.98
C MET A 36 0.01 -17.45 26.44
N PRO A 37 -1.10 -17.77 27.13
CA PRO A 37 -1.15 -17.61 28.58
C PRO A 37 0.05 -18.32 29.22
N ARG A 38 0.79 -17.63 30.09
CA ARG A 38 1.97 -18.14 30.81
C ARG A 38 3.21 -18.48 29.97
N ARG A 39 3.19 -18.32 28.64
CA ARG A 39 4.32 -18.70 27.78
C ARG A 39 4.46 -17.81 26.56
N VAL A 40 5.70 -17.42 26.24
CA VAL A 40 6.05 -16.70 25.02
C VAL A 40 7.11 -17.49 24.27
N GLU A 41 6.92 -17.64 22.97
CA GLU A 41 7.83 -18.30 22.05
C GLU A 41 8.12 -17.37 20.87
N ILE A 42 9.37 -17.33 20.45
CA ILE A 42 9.83 -16.55 19.31
C ILE A 42 10.43 -17.51 18.29
N TYR A 43 9.81 -17.55 17.11
CA TYR A 43 10.30 -18.30 15.96
C TYR A 43 10.96 -17.36 14.98
N ARG A 44 12.21 -17.65 14.59
CA ARG A 44 12.94 -16.86 13.60
C ARG A 44 13.08 -17.65 12.31
N ARG A 45 12.87 -16.98 11.18
CA ARG A 45 13.11 -17.57 9.86
C ARG A 45 14.61 -17.66 9.62
N SER A 46 15.10 -18.88 9.41
CA SER A 46 16.48 -19.17 9.02
C SER A 46 16.52 -19.84 7.65
N GLU A 47 17.58 -19.58 6.89
CA GLU A 47 17.86 -20.32 5.66
C GLU A 47 18.47 -21.67 6.03
N GLY A 48 17.81 -22.75 5.67
CA GLY A 48 18.31 -24.12 5.84
C GLY A 48 19.37 -24.47 4.80
N THR A 49 20.01 -25.63 4.96
CA THR A 49 21.16 -26.10 4.16
C THR A 49 20.89 -26.16 2.65
N ASN A 50 19.63 -26.28 2.23
CA ASN A 50 19.22 -26.36 0.82
C ASN A 50 18.49 -25.09 0.31
N GLY A 51 18.59 -23.96 1.02
CA GLY A 51 17.85 -22.74 0.69
C GLY A 51 16.36 -22.77 1.06
N GLU A 52 15.91 -23.81 1.75
CA GLU A 52 14.56 -23.86 2.31
C GLU A 52 14.44 -22.94 3.51
N SER A 53 13.34 -22.20 3.59
CA SER A 53 13.07 -21.39 4.77
C SER A 53 12.51 -22.22 5.92
N VAL A 54 13.31 -22.40 6.96
CA VAL A 54 12.95 -23.14 8.17
C VAL A 54 12.64 -22.15 9.29
N TRP A 55 11.56 -22.39 10.03
CA TRP A 55 11.24 -21.65 11.24
C TRP A 55 11.87 -22.34 12.44
N THR A 56 12.84 -21.67 13.05
CA THR A 56 13.57 -22.21 14.21
C THR A 56 13.13 -21.47 15.47
N LEU A 57 12.91 -22.20 16.57
CA LEU A 57 12.67 -21.57 17.87
C LEU A 57 13.95 -20.84 18.30
N HIS A 58 13.88 -19.51 18.34
CA HIS A 58 15.00 -18.67 18.75
C HIS A 58 15.02 -18.47 20.26
N GLU A 59 13.86 -18.18 20.84
CA GLU A 59 13.75 -17.87 22.26
C GLU A 59 12.40 -18.34 22.79
N SER A 60 12.39 -18.84 24.03
CA SER A 60 11.14 -19.13 24.73
C SER A 60 11.31 -18.87 26.20
N TRP A 61 10.31 -18.22 26.80
CA TRP A 61 10.27 -18.03 28.24
C TRP A 61 8.85 -18.14 28.77
N ASN A 62 8.75 -18.42 30.07
CA ASN A 62 7.47 -18.47 30.78
C ASN A 62 7.18 -17.10 31.40
N THR A 63 5.91 -16.71 31.41
CA THR A 63 5.45 -15.51 32.09
C THR A 63 4.55 -15.89 33.27
N SER A 64 4.53 -15.05 34.30
CA SER A 64 3.69 -15.25 35.49
C SER A 64 2.22 -14.89 35.26
N ARG A 65 1.89 -14.24 34.13
CA ARG A 65 0.51 -13.87 33.77
C ARG A 65 -0.28 -15.04 33.21
N ASP A 66 -1.50 -15.18 33.71
CA ASP A 66 -2.49 -16.16 33.24
C ASP A 66 -3.33 -15.66 32.04
N ASP A 67 -3.03 -14.45 31.55
CA ASP A 67 -3.68 -13.79 30.43
C ASP A 67 -2.68 -13.30 29.37
N ILE A 68 -3.15 -13.13 28.12
CA ILE A 68 -2.34 -12.55 27.04
C ILE A 68 -2.29 -11.03 27.24
N PRO A 69 -1.10 -10.40 27.36
CA PRO A 69 -0.95 -8.97 27.65
C PRO A 69 -1.19 -8.10 26.40
N LEU A 70 -2.27 -8.33 25.67
CA LEU A 70 -2.68 -7.51 24.53
C LEU A 70 -3.85 -6.61 24.92
N VAL A 71 -3.59 -5.30 25.00
CA VAL A 71 -4.63 -4.30 25.23
C VAL A 71 -5.12 -3.79 23.88
N THR A 72 -6.40 -4.00 23.59
CA THR A 72 -7.05 -3.44 22.40
C THR A 72 -7.77 -2.15 22.76
N LEU A 73 -7.33 -1.03 22.18
CA LEU A 73 -8.02 0.24 22.28
C LEU A 73 -9.19 0.25 21.29
N TYR A 74 -10.42 0.28 21.81
CA TYR A 74 -11.62 0.43 20.98
C TYR A 74 -12.13 1.86 21.06
N THR A 75 -12.36 2.48 19.91
CA THR A 75 -13.03 3.78 19.79
C THR A 75 -14.54 3.61 19.64
N LYS A 76 -14.96 2.75 18.70
CA LYS A 76 -16.35 2.27 18.55
C LYS A 76 -16.32 0.76 18.34
N LYS A 77 -16.59 -0.02 19.38
CA LYS A 77 -16.52 -1.48 19.31
C LYS A 77 -17.65 -2.03 18.45
N THR A 78 -17.31 -2.63 17.32
CA THR A 78 -18.26 -3.30 16.41
C THR A 78 -18.23 -4.82 16.57
N GLY A 79 -17.15 -5.37 17.14
CA GLY A 79 -17.01 -6.80 17.40
C GLY A 79 -15.81 -7.13 18.28
N PHE A 80 -15.49 -8.42 18.38
CA PHE A 80 -14.26 -8.87 19.06
C PHE A 80 -13.03 -8.41 18.25
N MET A 81 -12.17 -7.59 18.85
CA MET A 81 -10.98 -7.00 18.19
C MET A 81 -11.30 -6.22 16.90
N ARG A 82 -12.53 -5.71 16.78
CA ARG A 82 -12.97 -4.88 15.67
C ARG A 82 -13.59 -3.58 16.18
N GLY A 83 -13.18 -2.47 15.60
CA GLY A 83 -13.78 -1.18 15.84
C GLY A 83 -13.62 -0.24 14.67
N THR A 84 -14.49 0.77 14.60
CA THR A 84 -14.41 1.79 13.55
C THR A 84 -13.46 2.90 14.00
N PRO A 85 -12.40 3.21 13.22
CA PRO A 85 -11.48 4.27 13.59
C PRO A 85 -12.20 5.63 13.62
N PRO A 86 -11.97 6.47 14.64
CA PRO A 86 -12.73 7.70 14.85
C PRO A 86 -12.43 8.74 13.77
N LEU A 87 -11.23 8.67 13.17
CA LEU A 87 -10.75 9.56 12.11
C LEU A 87 -10.88 8.93 10.71
N LEU A 88 -11.75 7.92 10.54
CA LEU A 88 -11.96 7.28 9.24
C LEU A 88 -12.31 8.31 8.17
N ASN A 89 -13.23 9.24 8.49
CA ASN A 89 -13.65 10.29 7.57
C ASN A 89 -12.50 11.22 7.16
N LEU A 90 -11.57 11.51 8.07
CA LEU A 90 -10.38 12.30 7.78
C LEU A 90 -9.43 11.54 6.85
N GLY A 91 -9.22 10.25 7.08
CA GLY A 91 -8.44 9.40 6.18
C GLY A 91 -9.04 9.31 4.77
N LEU A 92 -10.36 9.17 4.67
CA LEU A 92 -11.08 9.20 3.39
C LEU A 92 -10.95 10.57 2.70
N LEU A 93 -10.98 11.67 3.46
CA LEU A 93 -10.76 13.00 2.92
C LEU A 93 -9.35 13.15 2.31
N ASN A 94 -8.33 12.60 2.97
CA ASN A 94 -6.95 12.62 2.44
C ASN A 94 -6.83 11.83 1.13
N ILE A 95 -7.44 10.64 1.06
CA ILE A 95 -7.46 9.83 -0.15
C ILE A 95 -8.14 10.60 -1.28
N LYS A 96 -9.31 11.21 -1.01
CA LYS A 96 -10.04 12.01 -1.98
C LYS A 96 -9.21 13.20 -2.49
N HIS A 97 -8.50 13.89 -1.59
CA HIS A 97 -7.64 15.01 -1.94
C HIS A 97 -6.54 14.57 -2.90
N TRP A 98 -5.85 13.46 -2.61
CA TRP A 98 -4.79 12.94 -3.46
C TRP A 98 -5.30 12.48 -4.83
N GLN A 99 -6.45 11.79 -4.86
CA GLN A 99 -7.08 11.38 -6.12
C GLN A 99 -7.43 12.59 -7.00
N SER A 100 -8.05 13.62 -6.41
CA SER A 100 -8.42 14.83 -7.16
C SER A 100 -7.21 15.59 -7.68
N GLN A 101 -6.14 15.70 -6.89
CA GLN A 101 -4.91 16.35 -7.34
C GLN A 101 -4.25 15.55 -8.49
N SER A 102 -4.17 14.22 -8.36
CA SER A 102 -3.60 13.36 -9.39
C SER A 102 -4.39 13.43 -10.72
N GLU A 103 -5.71 13.44 -10.67
CA GLU A 103 -6.56 13.61 -11.85
C GLU A 103 -6.36 14.98 -12.51
N GLN A 104 -6.24 16.05 -11.70
CA GLN A 104 -5.93 17.39 -12.22
C GLN A 104 -4.57 17.43 -12.90
N ASP A 105 -3.54 16.84 -12.30
CA ASP A 105 -2.20 16.79 -12.86
C ASP A 105 -2.17 15.98 -14.16
N ASN A 106 -2.92 14.87 -14.23
CA ASN A 106 -3.05 14.07 -15.44
C ASN A 106 -3.76 14.83 -16.57
N ILE A 107 -4.89 15.49 -16.28
CA ILE A 107 -5.60 16.32 -17.27
C ILE A 107 -4.71 17.45 -17.74
N LEU A 108 -4.02 18.13 -16.83
CA LEU A 108 -3.13 19.23 -17.15
C LEU A 108 -1.94 18.76 -17.99
N HIS A 109 -1.39 17.58 -17.71
CA HIS A 109 -0.35 16.97 -18.52
C HIS A 109 -0.83 16.71 -19.95
N VAL A 110 -2.02 16.11 -20.13
CA VAL A 110 -2.62 15.86 -21.45
C VAL A 110 -2.93 17.17 -22.19
N ALA A 111 -3.54 18.14 -21.51
CA ALA A 111 -3.90 19.43 -22.09
C ALA A 111 -2.68 20.29 -22.45
N ARG A 112 -1.53 20.07 -21.79
CA ARG A 112 -0.27 20.75 -22.09
C ARG A 112 0.47 20.16 -23.29
N VAL A 113 0.03 19.03 -23.84
CA VAL A 113 0.59 18.54 -25.12
C VAL A 113 0.15 19.50 -26.23
N PRO A 114 1.09 20.21 -26.89
CA PRO A 114 0.73 21.15 -27.94
C PRO A 114 0.04 20.42 -29.10
N LEU A 115 -1.15 20.88 -29.48
CA LEU A 115 -1.84 20.40 -30.68
C LEU A 115 -1.14 20.97 -31.91
N LEU A 116 -0.44 20.10 -32.65
CA LEU A 116 0.13 20.43 -33.96
C LEU A 116 -0.98 20.47 -35.01
N VAL A 117 -1.20 21.65 -35.59
CA VAL A 117 -2.15 21.85 -36.70
C VAL A 117 -1.34 22.20 -37.94
N ALA A 118 -1.50 21.40 -39.00
CA ALA A 118 -0.88 21.64 -40.30
C ALA A 118 -1.93 22.16 -41.29
N TYR A 119 -1.55 23.17 -42.08
CA TYR A 119 -2.39 23.77 -43.12
C TYR A 119 -1.71 23.63 -44.49
N GLY A 120 -2.49 23.34 -45.54
CA GLY A 120 -2.00 23.36 -46.92
C GLY A 120 -1.27 22.12 -47.41
N LEU A 121 -1.44 20.98 -46.74
CA LEU A 121 -0.97 19.67 -47.24
C LEU A 121 -1.99 19.11 -48.24
N ASP A 122 -1.55 18.75 -49.44
CA ASP A 122 -2.37 18.01 -50.41
C ASP A 122 -2.54 16.56 -49.95
N ARG A 123 -3.60 15.86 -50.37
CA ARG A 123 -4.06 14.56 -49.82
C ARG A 123 -3.04 13.41 -49.92
N ASN A 124 -1.87 13.62 -50.51
CA ASN A 124 -0.92 12.56 -50.87
C ASN A 124 0.46 12.68 -50.21
N GLU A 125 0.67 13.56 -49.22
CA GLU A 125 1.90 13.62 -48.43
C GLU A 125 1.73 12.88 -47.08
N GLU A 126 2.58 11.88 -46.84
CA GLU A 126 2.52 11.04 -45.64
C GLU A 126 3.17 11.76 -44.44
N LEU A 127 2.34 12.45 -43.64
CA LEU A 127 2.77 13.14 -42.43
C LEU A 127 2.83 12.16 -41.25
N THR A 128 4.01 11.65 -40.91
CA THR A 128 4.21 10.82 -39.71
C THR A 128 4.44 11.71 -38.49
N VAL A 129 3.39 12.00 -37.72
CA VAL A 129 3.47 12.77 -36.47
C VAL A 129 3.32 11.85 -35.26
N GLY A 130 4.31 11.88 -34.36
CA GLY A 130 4.32 11.11 -33.13
C GLY A 130 3.30 11.58 -32.08
N ALA A 131 2.54 10.61 -31.60
CA ALA A 131 1.79 10.51 -30.34
C ALA A 131 0.51 11.32 -30.10
N SER A 132 0.13 12.35 -30.85
CA SER A 132 -1.23 12.90 -30.71
C SER A 132 -1.74 13.40 -32.06
N THR A 133 -2.73 12.70 -32.59
CA THR A 133 -3.41 12.90 -33.88
C THR A 133 -3.41 14.35 -34.38
N ALA A 134 -2.80 14.59 -35.54
CA ALA A 134 -2.93 15.86 -36.25
C ALA A 134 -4.31 15.96 -36.91
N THR A 135 -5.02 17.07 -36.70
CA THR A 135 -6.27 17.36 -37.43
C THR A 135 -5.96 18.23 -38.64
N ILE A 136 -6.29 17.74 -39.83
CA ILE A 136 -6.03 18.40 -41.10
C ILE A 136 -7.25 19.25 -41.47
N PHE A 137 -7.05 20.53 -41.78
CA PHE A 137 -8.10 21.45 -42.24
C PHE A 137 -7.77 21.97 -43.64
N GLU A 138 -8.73 21.88 -44.57
CA GLU A 138 -8.58 22.34 -45.97
C GLU A 138 -8.64 23.88 -46.11
N ASP A 139 -9.21 24.61 -45.13
CA ASP A 139 -9.45 26.05 -45.20
C ASP A 139 -8.97 26.80 -43.95
N ARG A 140 -8.21 27.88 -44.15
CA ARG A 140 -7.61 28.74 -43.12
C ARG A 140 -8.61 29.66 -42.42
N THR A 141 -9.85 29.78 -42.90
CA THR A 141 -10.86 30.72 -42.40
C THR A 141 -11.84 30.15 -41.36
N LYS A 142 -11.88 28.82 -41.18
CA LYS A 142 -12.73 28.19 -40.14
C LYS A 142 -12.10 28.39 -38.75
N LYS A 143 -12.65 29.35 -37.99
CA LYS A 143 -12.31 29.55 -36.57
C LYS A 143 -12.77 28.35 -35.73
N TRP A 144 -11.96 28.01 -34.74
CA TRP A 144 -12.26 27.00 -33.72
C TRP A 144 -13.66 27.18 -33.14
N PRO A 145 -14.48 26.12 -32.96
CA PRO A 145 -15.68 26.23 -32.14
C PRO A 145 -15.20 26.57 -30.72
N ARG A 146 -15.59 27.73 -30.19
CA ARG A 146 -15.28 28.09 -28.79
C ARG A 146 -15.82 26.97 -27.90
N ILE A 147 -14.90 26.17 -27.36
CA ILE A 147 -15.19 25.22 -26.31
C ILE A 147 -15.27 26.08 -25.05
N CYS A 148 -16.47 26.55 -24.76
CA CYS A 148 -16.85 27.04 -23.44
C CYS A 148 -17.31 25.86 -22.60
#